data_AF-A0A7X2IJT0-F1
#
_entry.id   AF-A0A7X2IJT0-F1
#
_cell.length_a   1.000
_cell.length_b   1.000
_cell.length_c   1.000
_cell.angle_alpha   90.00
_cell.angle_beta   90.00
_cell.angle_gamma   90.00
#
_symmetry.space_group_name_H-M   'P 1'
#
loop_
_entity.id
_entity.type
_entity.pdbx_description
1 polymer ?
#
loop_
_entity_poly.entity_id
_entity_poly.type
_entity_poly.pdbx_seq_one_letter_code
_entity_poly.pdbx_strand_id
1 'polypeptide(L)'
;MDLNINDALDRVIANPYASHCWIALRRAVGAEWTAQARDDVVQRLAEAVRQPGLPQFYKAMVLDVLTGDPQWLCEAAATLAVMQPQDADRMAVFFNAAWQRSLLHAVNRTDFTARLGTLGLPRLASHIDAAVSAQPPAPQPEPAPKDPARPIRRVAVLAAQLLDPGHPPTRMALDMVEVLTALGYETHLFSANDAQAPDSEHLLGNGVTPTLVETELVGWLRTMPATTQVHSCNPAYSVRRRCHDVLAKLDEFNPDGLVFVGLYSPVVALARRRWPLLGMATSSIAPMVWSDVWLTAQAHLHGQYASTWGGSQPPQLAFYYPFRRYGDPARRAGRAGAGAGVGSRIRILTVGNVLTSRIGGEWAMRMVQLLLDYPQVHWHLLGGKGILPPVLASLPPERIQATPHVTDMTPHWNDCDVYINPPGMGGGLAVAEAMDAGLPVVTFSNTDGGDKVGADAVDSLDEYFALCVALVTDAPQRNMLGRRLAQRFDQDIDLARAAPHLRQAMELAVHRFHSRPD
;
A
#
# COMPACT_ATOMS: atom_id res chain seq x y z
N MET A 1 -16.87 17.47 31.32
CA MET A 1 -15.67 17.20 30.50
C MET A 1 -14.45 17.21 31.41
N ASP A 2 -13.48 16.30 31.20
CA ASP A 2 -12.22 16.26 31.96
C ASP A 2 -11.50 17.63 31.86
N LEU A 3 -10.93 18.10 32.99
CA LEU A 3 -10.17 19.34 33.08
C LEU A 3 -9.02 19.37 32.06
N ASN A 4 -8.38 18.23 31.80
CA ASN A 4 -7.28 18.13 30.84
C ASN A 4 -7.74 18.39 29.39
N ILE A 5 -8.93 17.92 29.01
CA ILE A 5 -9.48 18.13 27.66
C ILE A 5 -9.88 19.59 27.48
N ASN A 6 -10.51 20.21 28.50
CA ASN A 6 -10.89 21.62 28.45
C ASN A 6 -9.69 22.54 28.31
N ASP A 7 -8.63 22.35 29.11
CA ASP A 7 -7.39 23.14 29.00
C ASP A 7 -6.78 23.02 27.59
N ALA A 8 -6.64 21.79 27.10
CA ALA A 8 -6.06 21.56 25.78
C ALA A 8 -6.90 22.20 24.66
N LEU A 9 -8.24 22.15 24.76
CA LEU A 9 -9.15 22.78 23.82
C LEU A 9 -9.07 24.32 23.90
N ASP A 10 -9.05 24.89 25.09
CA ASP A 10 -8.92 26.34 25.28
C ASP A 10 -7.60 26.87 24.70
N ARG A 11 -6.51 26.09 24.84
CA ARG A 11 -5.22 26.40 24.21
C ARG A 11 -5.26 26.34 22.69
N VAL A 12 -5.98 25.39 22.09
CA VAL A 12 -6.21 25.34 20.63
C VAL A 12 -7.00 26.56 20.17
N ILE A 13 -8.07 26.93 20.89
CA ILE A 13 -8.90 28.09 20.54
C ILE A 13 -8.09 29.39 20.64
N ALA A 14 -7.28 29.53 21.69
CA ALA A 14 -6.42 30.70 21.89
C ALA A 14 -5.28 30.79 20.87
N ASN A 15 -4.75 29.65 20.40
CA ASN A 15 -3.64 29.61 19.44
C ASN A 15 -3.80 28.50 18.39
N PRO A 16 -4.69 28.67 17.40
CA PRO A 16 -5.03 27.61 16.46
C PRO A 16 -3.94 27.40 15.37
N TYR A 17 -2.89 28.21 15.34
CA TYR A 17 -1.74 28.03 14.43
C TYR A 17 -0.65 27.13 15.02
N ALA A 18 -0.64 26.95 16.33
CA ALA A 18 0.36 26.16 17.04
C ALA A 18 0.06 24.66 16.96
N SER A 19 0.79 23.92 16.13
CA SER A 19 0.61 22.46 15.99
C SER A 19 0.70 21.72 17.32
N HIS A 20 1.57 22.15 18.25
CA HIS A 20 1.71 21.53 19.56
C HIS A 20 0.43 21.64 20.43
N CYS A 21 -0.42 22.66 20.23
CA CYS A 21 -1.72 22.75 20.90
C CYS A 21 -2.69 21.67 20.39
N TRP A 22 -2.74 21.45 19.07
CA TRP A 22 -3.55 20.40 18.45
C TRP A 22 -3.08 18.99 18.85
N ILE A 23 -1.76 18.80 18.91
CA ILE A 23 -1.14 17.56 19.40
C ILE A 23 -1.54 17.29 20.86
N ALA A 24 -1.48 18.31 21.72
CA ALA A 24 -1.88 18.19 23.12
C ALA A 24 -3.35 17.83 23.26
N LEU A 25 -4.24 18.47 22.47
CA LEU A 25 -5.67 18.14 22.44
C LEU A 25 -5.89 16.68 22.05
N ARG A 26 -5.26 16.20 20.97
CA ARG A 26 -5.43 14.79 20.57
C ARG A 26 -4.92 13.82 21.64
N ARG A 27 -3.79 14.10 22.29
CA ARG A 27 -3.25 13.26 23.37
C ARG A 27 -4.20 13.22 24.57
N ALA A 28 -4.76 14.36 24.96
CA ALA A 28 -5.75 14.45 26.03
C ALA A 28 -7.01 13.62 25.71
N VAL A 29 -7.38 13.56 24.43
CA VAL A 29 -8.53 12.79 23.95
C VAL A 29 -8.28 11.27 23.92
N GLY A 30 -7.07 10.82 23.61
CA GLY A 30 -6.78 9.39 23.38
C GLY A 30 -6.77 8.49 24.62
N ALA A 31 -6.88 9.05 25.83
CA ALA A 31 -6.67 8.30 27.07
C ALA A 31 -7.92 7.56 27.58
N GLU A 32 -9.12 8.13 27.50
CA GLU A 32 -10.39 7.53 27.96
C GLU A 32 -11.56 8.49 27.65
N TRP A 33 -12.23 8.31 26.50
CA TRP A 33 -13.25 9.28 26.06
C TRP A 33 -14.69 8.74 26.08
N THR A 34 -15.61 9.56 26.58
CA THR A 34 -17.06 9.33 26.43
C THR A 34 -17.58 9.98 25.14
N ALA A 35 -18.66 9.44 24.57
CA ALA A 35 -19.29 10.01 23.38
C ALA A 35 -19.70 11.48 23.56
N GLN A 36 -20.22 11.85 24.74
CA GLN A 36 -20.61 13.23 25.03
C GLN A 36 -19.42 14.19 24.96
N ALA A 37 -18.31 13.85 25.60
CA ALA A 37 -17.15 14.74 25.61
C ALA A 37 -16.54 14.88 24.20
N ARG A 38 -16.72 13.87 23.33
CA ARG A 38 -16.40 13.99 21.91
C ARG A 38 -17.25 15.00 21.20
N ASP A 39 -18.56 14.87 21.33
CA ASP A 39 -19.50 15.72 20.62
C ASP A 39 -19.34 17.19 21.07
N ASP A 40 -19.10 17.43 22.36
CA ASP A 40 -18.78 18.75 22.90
C ASP A 40 -17.48 19.35 22.29
N VAL A 41 -16.39 18.58 22.19
CA VAL A 41 -15.13 19.06 21.58
C VAL A 41 -15.32 19.35 20.09
N VAL A 42 -16.01 18.47 19.36
CA VAL A 42 -16.32 18.65 17.94
C VAL A 42 -17.11 19.94 17.73
N GLN A 43 -18.17 20.16 18.52
CA GLN A 43 -18.99 21.35 18.44
C GLN A 43 -18.17 22.62 18.72
N ARG A 44 -17.41 22.65 19.81
CA ARG A 44 -16.61 23.82 20.19
C ARG A 44 -15.53 24.15 19.15
N LEU A 45 -14.85 23.15 18.59
CA LEU A 45 -13.87 23.37 17.51
C LEU A 45 -14.54 23.92 16.24
N ALA A 46 -15.69 23.37 15.85
CA ALA A 46 -16.43 23.83 14.69
C ALA A 46 -16.90 25.29 14.83
N GLU A 47 -17.32 25.68 16.04
CA GLU A 47 -17.79 27.03 16.33
C GLU A 47 -16.64 28.05 16.43
N ALA A 48 -15.54 27.69 17.10
CA ALA A 48 -14.48 28.63 17.49
C ALA A 48 -13.36 28.78 16.45
N VAL A 49 -13.02 27.74 15.70
CA VAL A 49 -11.92 27.78 14.71
C VAL A 49 -12.49 27.93 13.30
N ARG A 50 -12.60 29.19 12.86
CA ARG A 50 -13.15 29.59 11.54
C ARG A 50 -12.10 30.18 10.60
N GLN A 51 -10.85 30.30 11.05
CA GLN A 51 -9.77 30.89 10.26
C GLN A 51 -9.38 29.94 9.12
N PRO A 52 -9.25 30.42 7.87
CA PRO A 52 -8.82 29.59 6.75
C PRO A 52 -7.33 29.20 6.85
N GLY A 53 -6.88 28.30 5.97
CA GLY A 53 -5.48 27.89 5.89
C GLY A 53 -5.08 26.93 7.00
N LEU A 54 -3.97 27.20 7.67
CA LEU A 54 -3.37 26.25 8.61
C LEU A 54 -4.28 25.84 9.80
N PRO A 55 -5.00 26.77 10.47
CA PRO A 55 -5.99 26.43 11.50
C PRO A 55 -7.08 25.47 11.00
N GLN A 56 -7.63 25.76 9.82
CA GLN A 56 -8.67 24.94 9.20
C GLN A 56 -8.16 23.54 8.85
N PHE A 57 -6.93 23.44 8.36
CA PHE A 57 -6.29 22.16 8.07
C PHE A 57 -6.13 21.32 9.35
N TYR A 58 -5.57 21.89 10.43
CA TYR A 58 -5.41 21.15 11.69
C TYR A 58 -6.74 20.76 12.32
N LYS A 59 -7.74 21.66 12.28
CA LYS A 59 -9.11 21.34 12.71
C LYS A 59 -9.62 20.10 11.98
N ALA A 60 -9.55 20.11 10.66
CA ALA A 60 -10.01 19.00 9.83
C ALA A 60 -9.24 17.69 10.13
N MET A 61 -7.92 17.74 10.27
CA MET A 61 -7.12 16.56 10.64
C MET A 61 -7.48 15.98 12.01
N VAL A 62 -7.74 16.83 13.00
CA VAL A 62 -8.18 16.37 14.33
C VAL A 62 -9.58 15.80 14.24
N LEU A 63 -10.54 16.50 13.61
CA LEU A 63 -11.92 16.04 13.50
C LEU A 63 -12.06 14.71 12.74
N ASP A 64 -11.26 14.43 11.71
CA ASP A 64 -11.18 13.10 11.08
C ASP A 64 -10.84 12.01 12.11
N VAL A 65 -9.80 12.24 12.92
CA VAL A 65 -9.39 11.27 13.94
C VAL A 65 -10.47 11.07 15.00
N LEU A 66 -11.13 12.15 15.42
CA LEU A 66 -12.12 12.12 16.50
C LEU A 66 -13.44 11.46 16.07
N THR A 67 -13.91 11.78 14.87
CA THR A 67 -15.22 11.37 14.37
C THR A 67 -15.16 10.14 13.48
N GLY A 68 -14.01 9.89 12.85
CA GLY A 68 -13.86 8.90 11.78
C GLY A 68 -14.53 9.31 10.46
N ASP A 69 -15.08 10.53 10.38
CA ASP A 69 -15.84 10.99 9.24
C ASP A 69 -14.92 11.45 8.08
N PRO A 70 -14.97 10.79 6.91
CA PRO A 70 -14.11 11.10 5.77
C PRO A 70 -14.29 12.53 5.20
N GLN A 71 -15.39 13.23 5.53
CA GLN A 71 -15.59 14.60 5.06
C GLN A 71 -14.48 15.54 5.54
N TRP A 72 -13.96 15.32 6.75
CA TRP A 72 -12.89 16.14 7.31
C TRP A 72 -11.58 15.95 6.57
N LEU A 73 -11.26 14.73 6.10
CA LEU A 73 -10.10 14.53 5.23
C LEU A 73 -10.27 15.24 3.88
N CYS A 74 -11.48 15.29 3.33
CA CYS A 74 -11.75 16.04 2.11
C CYS A 74 -11.52 17.54 2.33
N GLU A 75 -11.96 18.08 3.47
CA GLU A 75 -11.73 19.48 3.84
C GLU A 75 -10.25 19.80 4.07
N ALA A 76 -9.50 18.89 4.72
CA ALA A 76 -8.06 19.02 4.89
C ALA A 76 -7.35 19.07 3.52
N ALA A 77 -7.71 18.17 2.59
CA ALA A 77 -7.15 18.17 1.23
C ALA A 77 -7.49 19.46 0.47
N ALA A 78 -8.74 19.91 0.52
CA ALA A 78 -9.18 21.16 -0.12
C ALA A 78 -8.44 22.37 0.44
N THR A 79 -8.22 22.41 1.76
CA THR A 79 -7.47 23.47 2.43
C THR A 79 -6.01 23.49 1.96
N LEU A 80 -5.35 22.32 1.90
CA LEU A 80 -3.97 22.23 1.41
C LEU A 80 -3.82 22.69 -0.03
N ALA A 81 -4.78 22.35 -0.91
CA ALA A 81 -4.73 22.69 -2.33
C ALA A 81 -4.69 24.21 -2.60
N VAL A 82 -5.21 25.04 -1.67
CA VAL A 82 -5.27 26.50 -1.80
C VAL A 82 -4.34 27.26 -0.84
N MET A 83 -3.72 26.56 0.13
CA MET A 83 -2.88 27.18 1.14
C MET A 83 -1.59 27.78 0.54
N GLN A 84 -1.18 28.94 1.05
CA GLN A 84 0.05 29.64 0.64
C GLN A 84 0.89 30.04 1.88
N PRO A 85 2.23 29.97 1.81
CA PRO A 85 3.00 29.34 0.72
C PRO A 85 2.74 27.83 0.64
N GLN A 86 2.93 27.24 -0.55
CA GLN A 86 2.83 25.79 -0.69
C GLN A 86 3.96 25.09 0.08
N ASP A 87 3.59 24.06 0.84
CA ASP A 87 4.46 23.27 1.71
C ASP A 87 4.46 21.82 1.21
N ALA A 88 5.49 21.45 0.45
CA ALA A 88 5.59 20.13 -0.16
C ALA A 88 5.69 18.99 0.87
N ASP A 89 6.34 19.25 2.01
CA ASP A 89 6.50 18.26 3.08
C ASP A 89 5.14 17.93 3.69
N ARG A 90 4.36 18.96 4.02
CA ARG A 90 3.00 18.77 4.55
C ARG A 90 2.07 18.08 3.56
N MET A 91 2.10 18.47 2.30
CA MET A 91 1.28 17.84 1.27
C MET A 91 1.63 16.36 1.08
N ALA A 92 2.93 16.02 1.05
CA ALA A 92 3.38 14.63 0.93
C ALA A 92 2.99 13.77 2.13
N VAL A 93 3.17 14.27 3.36
CA VAL A 93 2.76 13.56 4.58
C VAL A 93 1.24 13.38 4.62
N PHE A 94 0.46 14.40 4.28
CA PHE A 94 -0.99 14.29 4.19
C PHE A 94 -1.40 13.28 3.11
N PHE A 95 -0.79 13.31 1.93
CA PHE A 95 -1.05 12.35 0.85
C PHE A 95 -0.86 10.92 1.34
N ASN A 96 0.26 10.64 2.01
CA ASN A 96 0.53 9.30 2.56
C ASN A 96 -0.50 8.90 3.63
N ALA A 97 -0.83 9.80 4.56
CA ALA A 97 -1.83 9.53 5.60
C ALA A 97 -3.23 9.24 5.01
N ALA A 98 -3.66 10.05 4.04
CA ALA A 98 -4.94 9.90 3.35
C ALA A 98 -5.00 8.61 2.50
N TRP A 99 -3.90 8.25 1.84
CA TRP A 99 -3.76 6.97 1.14
C TRP A 99 -3.88 5.78 2.11
N GLN A 100 -3.12 5.78 3.21
CA GLN A 100 -3.18 4.72 4.22
C GLN A 100 -4.57 4.59 4.84
N ARG A 101 -5.22 5.72 5.15
CA ARG A 101 -6.60 5.75 5.65
C ARG A 101 -7.56 5.14 4.63
N SER A 102 -7.43 5.51 3.35
CA SER A 102 -8.26 4.93 2.28
C SER A 102 -8.03 3.45 2.11
N LEU A 103 -6.77 2.98 2.19
CA LEU A 103 -6.41 1.57 2.10
C LEU A 103 -6.98 0.75 3.26
N LEU A 104 -7.06 1.35 4.45
CA LEU A 104 -7.59 0.70 5.64
C LEU A 104 -9.10 0.45 5.54
N HIS A 105 -9.85 1.41 4.99
CA HIS A 105 -11.32 1.41 4.99
C HIS A 105 -11.96 0.99 3.68
N ALA A 106 -11.19 0.97 2.58
CA ALA A 106 -11.73 0.56 1.31
C ALA A 106 -12.02 -0.94 1.31
N VAL A 107 -13.25 -1.31 0.97
CA VAL A 107 -13.70 -2.72 0.93
C VAL A 107 -13.28 -3.44 -0.36
N ASN A 108 -13.02 -2.68 -1.43
CA ASN A 108 -12.54 -3.17 -2.73
C ASN A 108 -11.84 -2.04 -3.51
N ARG A 109 -11.35 -2.36 -4.71
CA ARG A 109 -10.61 -1.44 -5.59
C ARG A 109 -11.45 -0.27 -6.07
N THR A 110 -12.72 -0.49 -6.38
CA THR A 110 -13.63 0.56 -6.83
C THR A 110 -13.84 1.59 -5.72
N ASP A 111 -14.16 1.14 -4.51
CA ASP A 111 -14.28 1.98 -3.33
C ASP A 111 -12.97 2.71 -3.02
N PHE A 112 -11.83 2.01 -3.10
CA PHE A 112 -10.52 2.61 -2.90
C PHE A 112 -10.23 3.75 -3.87
N THR A 113 -10.43 3.51 -5.17
CA THR A 113 -10.21 4.51 -6.22
C THR A 113 -11.16 5.70 -6.03
N ALA A 114 -12.44 5.43 -5.72
CA ALA A 114 -13.44 6.46 -5.45
C ALA A 114 -13.04 7.33 -4.23
N ARG A 115 -12.61 6.73 -3.13
CA ARG A 115 -12.14 7.45 -1.93
C ARG A 115 -10.95 8.36 -2.23
N LEU A 116 -9.94 7.85 -2.93
CA LEU A 116 -8.77 8.64 -3.32
C LEU A 116 -9.17 9.82 -4.24
N GLY A 117 -10.14 9.59 -5.14
CA GLY A 117 -10.71 10.61 -6.02
C GLY A 117 -11.49 11.68 -5.26
N THR A 118 -12.39 11.29 -4.35
CA THR A 118 -13.18 12.20 -3.49
C THR A 118 -12.28 13.06 -2.61
N LEU A 119 -11.18 12.49 -2.10
CA LEU A 119 -10.16 13.22 -1.35
C LEU A 119 -9.33 14.18 -2.22
N GLY A 120 -9.48 14.16 -3.54
CA GLY A 120 -8.73 15.00 -4.46
C GLY A 120 -7.24 14.68 -4.52
N LEU A 121 -6.81 13.48 -4.12
CA LEU A 121 -5.38 13.12 -4.10
C LEU A 121 -4.68 13.22 -5.46
N PRO A 122 -5.30 12.85 -6.60
CA PRO A 122 -4.68 13.07 -7.91
C PRO A 122 -4.36 14.54 -8.21
N ARG A 123 -5.21 15.46 -7.75
CA ARG A 123 -4.96 16.90 -7.87
C ARG A 123 -3.88 17.36 -6.89
N LEU A 124 -3.91 16.86 -5.66
CA LEU A 124 -2.88 17.16 -4.66
C LEU A 124 -1.49 16.72 -5.13
N ALA A 125 -1.37 15.57 -5.79
CA ALA A 125 -0.12 15.12 -6.42
C ALA A 125 0.45 16.17 -7.38
N SER A 126 -0.40 16.80 -8.21
CA SER A 126 0.03 17.89 -9.10
C SER A 126 0.50 19.15 -8.35
N HIS A 127 -0.10 19.43 -7.18
CA HIS A 127 0.35 20.53 -6.31
C HIS A 127 1.70 20.23 -5.66
N ILE A 128 1.95 18.97 -5.26
CA ILE A 128 3.26 18.54 -4.75
C ILE A 128 4.31 18.68 -5.85
N ASP A 129 4.02 18.23 -7.06
CA ASP A 129 4.92 18.36 -8.22
C ASP A 129 5.31 19.83 -8.45
N ALA A 130 4.32 20.74 -8.44
CA ALA A 130 4.55 22.18 -8.59
C ALA A 130 5.38 22.76 -7.43
N ALA A 131 5.08 22.38 -6.19
CA ALA A 131 5.79 22.86 -5.00
C ALA A 131 7.24 22.38 -4.93
N VAL A 132 7.53 21.16 -5.42
CA VAL A 132 8.90 20.65 -5.56
C VAL A 132 9.62 21.35 -6.71
N SER A 133 8.93 21.68 -7.80
CA SER A 133 9.50 22.31 -9.00
C SER A 133 9.74 23.82 -8.88
N ALA A 134 9.08 24.51 -7.93
CA ALA A 134 9.02 25.98 -7.87
C ALA A 134 10.36 26.72 -7.66
N GLN A 135 11.45 26.00 -7.34
CA GLN A 135 12.80 26.55 -7.45
C GLN A 135 13.50 25.84 -8.60
N PRO A 136 13.88 26.55 -9.68
CA PRO A 136 14.60 25.90 -10.76
C PRO A 136 15.90 25.34 -10.19
N PRO A 137 16.18 24.03 -10.34
CA PRO A 137 17.56 23.59 -10.24
C PRO A 137 18.38 24.43 -11.23
N ALA A 138 19.66 24.66 -10.93
CA ALA A 138 20.56 25.27 -11.91
C ALA A 138 20.33 24.59 -13.27
N PRO A 139 20.19 25.33 -14.38
CA PRO A 139 19.81 24.77 -15.67
C PRO A 139 20.76 23.62 -15.99
N GLN A 140 20.24 22.41 -15.90
CA GLN A 140 20.97 21.24 -16.34
C GLN A 140 20.71 21.09 -17.84
N PRO A 141 21.75 20.79 -18.63
CA PRO A 141 21.53 20.49 -20.03
C PRO A 141 20.52 19.35 -20.12
N GLU A 142 19.50 19.52 -20.96
CA GLU A 142 18.58 18.44 -21.25
C GLU A 142 19.41 17.25 -21.76
N PRO A 143 19.17 16.04 -21.25
CA PRO A 143 19.88 14.88 -21.74
C PRO A 143 19.60 14.74 -23.23
N ALA A 144 20.65 14.48 -24.02
CA ALA A 144 20.49 14.27 -25.45
C ALA A 144 19.43 13.18 -25.70
N PRO A 145 18.53 13.36 -26.68
CA PRO A 145 17.53 12.35 -27.00
C PRO A 145 18.22 11.01 -27.22
N LYS A 146 17.81 9.98 -26.46
CA LYS A 146 18.33 8.63 -26.69
C LYS A 146 17.77 8.11 -28.00
N ASP A 147 18.61 7.44 -28.79
CA ASP A 147 18.19 6.77 -30.01
C ASP A 147 17.21 5.63 -29.64
N PRO A 148 15.96 5.63 -30.15
CA PRO A 148 14.99 4.57 -29.87
C PRO A 148 15.45 3.19 -30.36
N ALA A 149 16.38 3.12 -31.33
CA ALA A 149 16.94 1.87 -31.83
C ALA A 149 18.07 1.33 -30.93
N ARG A 150 18.57 2.12 -29.97
CA ARG A 150 19.63 1.68 -29.06
C ARG A 150 19.09 0.62 -28.10
N PRO A 151 19.81 -0.51 -27.89
CA PRO A 151 19.40 -1.51 -26.91
C PRO A 151 19.43 -0.94 -25.50
N ILE A 152 18.44 -1.31 -24.70
CA ILE A 152 18.34 -1.00 -23.27
C ILE A 152 19.47 -1.71 -22.53
N ARG A 153 20.28 -0.96 -21.77
CA ARG A 153 21.39 -1.49 -20.97
C ARG A 153 21.26 -1.11 -19.49
N ARG A 154 20.74 0.07 -19.20
CA ARG A 154 20.63 0.62 -17.85
C ARG A 154 19.18 0.84 -17.47
N VAL A 155 18.76 0.30 -16.34
CA VAL A 155 17.39 0.51 -15.82
C VAL A 155 17.47 1.00 -14.38
N ALA A 156 16.82 2.12 -14.09
CA ALA A 156 16.69 2.58 -12.70
C ALA A 156 15.34 2.13 -12.14
N VAL A 157 15.36 1.51 -10.97
CA VAL A 157 14.15 1.19 -10.20
C VAL A 157 13.96 2.29 -9.16
N LEU A 158 12.80 2.93 -9.17
CA LEU A 158 12.40 3.99 -8.24
C LEU A 158 11.32 3.44 -7.31
N ALA A 159 11.57 3.43 -6.01
CA ALA A 159 10.59 3.09 -5.00
C ALA A 159 10.08 4.37 -4.32
N ALA A 160 8.77 4.45 -4.07
CA ALA A 160 8.21 5.57 -3.28
C ALA A 160 8.72 5.55 -1.82
N GLN A 161 9.05 4.38 -1.28
CA GLN A 161 9.56 4.20 0.06
C GLN A 161 10.39 2.92 0.16
N LEU A 162 11.54 2.98 0.84
CA LEU A 162 12.35 1.82 1.20
C LEU A 162 12.48 1.70 2.71
N LEU A 163 12.01 0.58 3.24
CA LEU A 163 12.17 0.17 4.64
C LEU A 163 13.10 -1.05 4.69
N ASP A 164 12.60 -2.18 5.18
CA ASP A 164 13.27 -3.48 5.19
C ASP A 164 12.71 -4.42 4.09
N PRO A 165 13.37 -5.56 3.78
CA PRO A 165 12.91 -6.53 2.78
C PRO A 165 11.59 -7.23 3.10
N GLY A 166 11.10 -7.19 4.35
CA GLY A 166 9.81 -7.72 4.76
C GLY A 166 8.65 -6.74 4.51
N HIS A 167 8.93 -5.45 4.34
CA HIS A 167 7.93 -4.46 3.97
C HIS A 167 7.45 -4.68 2.52
N PRO A 168 6.14 -4.92 2.26
CA PRO A 168 5.66 -5.34 0.94
C PRO A 168 6.03 -4.40 -0.23
N PRO A 169 5.85 -3.06 -0.15
CA PRO A 169 6.33 -2.14 -1.18
C PRO A 169 7.84 -2.22 -1.43
N THR A 170 8.64 -2.32 -0.37
CA THR A 170 10.10 -2.47 -0.49
C THR A 170 10.40 -3.75 -1.26
N ARG A 171 9.82 -4.88 -0.85
CA ARG A 171 10.06 -6.16 -1.49
C ARG A 171 9.70 -6.16 -2.97
N MET A 172 8.57 -5.55 -3.35
CA MET A 172 8.19 -5.40 -4.76
C MET A 172 9.25 -4.64 -5.58
N ALA A 173 9.88 -3.61 -5.01
CA ALA A 173 10.97 -2.90 -5.68
C ALA A 173 12.23 -3.77 -5.79
N LEU A 174 12.59 -4.51 -4.73
CA LEU A 174 13.71 -5.45 -4.75
C LEU A 174 13.49 -6.55 -5.80
N ASP A 175 12.28 -7.10 -5.88
CA ASP A 175 11.88 -8.09 -6.90
C ASP A 175 12.12 -7.56 -8.32
N MET A 176 11.78 -6.29 -8.59
CA MET A 176 12.05 -5.70 -9.91
C MET A 176 13.55 -5.60 -10.18
N VAL A 177 14.35 -5.18 -9.19
CA VAL A 177 15.81 -5.10 -9.35
C VAL A 177 16.41 -6.47 -9.66
N GLU A 178 15.99 -7.51 -8.93
CA GLU A 178 16.47 -8.88 -9.12
C GLU A 178 16.14 -9.40 -10.52
N VAL A 179 14.90 -9.23 -10.99
CA VAL A 179 14.49 -9.67 -12.34
C VAL A 179 15.22 -8.90 -13.44
N LEU A 180 15.34 -7.58 -13.33
CA LEU A 180 16.03 -6.76 -14.32
C LEU A 180 17.54 -7.08 -14.40
N THR A 181 18.15 -7.33 -13.25
CA THR A 181 19.55 -7.75 -13.18
C THR A 181 19.74 -9.12 -13.81
N ALA A 182 18.84 -10.08 -13.54
CA ALA A 182 18.87 -11.40 -14.17
C ALA A 182 18.65 -11.35 -15.69
N LEU A 183 17.98 -10.32 -16.20
CA LEU A 183 17.83 -10.04 -17.64
C LEU A 183 19.09 -9.45 -18.29
N GLY A 184 20.12 -9.14 -17.50
CA GLY A 184 21.40 -8.59 -17.96
C GLY A 184 21.48 -7.06 -17.94
N TYR A 185 20.52 -6.36 -17.35
CA TYR A 185 20.57 -4.90 -17.22
C TYR A 185 21.44 -4.46 -16.05
N GLU A 186 22.24 -3.41 -16.26
CA GLU A 186 22.81 -2.65 -15.15
C GLU A 186 21.67 -1.95 -14.43
N THR A 187 21.41 -2.35 -13.17
CA THR A 187 20.21 -1.95 -12.44
C THR A 187 20.56 -1.34 -11.09
N HIS A 188 20.07 -0.14 -10.83
CA HIS A 188 20.24 0.57 -9.55
C HIS A 188 18.86 0.87 -8.94
N LEU A 189 18.79 0.90 -7.61
CA LEU A 189 17.59 1.21 -6.84
C LEU A 189 17.68 2.62 -6.27
N PHE A 190 16.59 3.39 -6.38
CA PHE A 190 16.50 4.78 -5.95
C PHE A 190 15.25 4.99 -5.11
N SER A 191 15.33 5.82 -4.07
CA SER A 191 14.19 6.26 -3.28
C SER A 191 14.44 7.62 -2.64
N ALA A 192 13.49 8.54 -2.82
CA ALA A 192 13.45 9.78 -2.05
C ALA A 192 12.68 9.61 -0.73
N ASN A 193 12.18 8.41 -0.43
CA ASN A 193 11.35 8.11 0.74
C ASN A 193 10.19 9.10 0.88
N ASP A 194 9.41 9.24 -0.19
CA ASP A 194 8.36 10.25 -0.38
C ASP A 194 7.24 10.17 0.65
N ALA A 195 7.03 8.98 1.22
CA ALA A 195 6.04 8.72 2.26
C ALA A 195 6.44 9.24 3.66
N GLN A 196 7.65 9.78 3.82
CA GLN A 196 8.19 10.27 5.10
C GLN A 196 8.59 11.75 4.99
N ALA A 197 8.44 12.52 6.05
CA ALA A 197 9.00 13.88 6.14
C ALA A 197 9.38 14.19 7.59
N PRO A 198 10.34 15.10 7.81
CA PRO A 198 10.66 15.58 9.15
C PRO A 198 9.42 16.20 9.80
N ASP A 199 9.32 16.07 11.13
CA ASP A 199 8.27 16.70 11.95
C ASP A 199 6.82 16.41 11.49
N SER A 200 6.58 15.24 10.89
CA SER A 200 5.26 14.87 10.34
C SER A 200 4.12 15.00 11.34
N GLU A 201 4.38 14.79 12.64
CA GLU A 201 3.39 14.96 13.70
C GLU A 201 2.90 16.41 13.81
N HIS A 202 3.82 17.37 13.61
CA HIS A 202 3.54 18.80 13.57
C HIS A 202 2.96 19.22 12.23
N LEU A 203 3.40 18.61 11.12
CA LEU A 203 2.83 18.86 9.80
C LEU A 203 1.37 18.41 9.70
N LEU A 204 0.96 17.36 10.40
CA LEU A 204 -0.45 16.93 10.47
C LEU A 204 -1.21 17.56 11.65
N GLY A 205 -0.51 18.12 12.64
CA GLY A 205 -1.11 18.64 13.87
C GLY A 205 -1.80 17.56 14.71
N ASN A 206 -1.48 16.29 14.45
CA ASN A 206 -2.15 15.16 15.07
C ASN A 206 -1.23 14.45 16.07
N GLY A 207 0.07 14.68 16.13
CA GLY A 207 0.88 14.05 17.19
C GLY A 207 1.09 12.55 17.01
N VAL A 208 0.72 12.01 15.84
CA VAL A 208 1.25 10.73 15.38
C VAL A 208 2.55 11.05 14.69
N THR A 209 3.63 10.66 15.34
CA THR A 209 4.96 10.58 14.75
C THR A 209 5.09 9.18 14.17
N PRO A 210 4.98 8.98 12.84
CA PRO A 210 5.51 7.78 12.24
C PRO A 210 6.98 7.72 12.64
N THR A 211 7.43 6.60 13.19
CA THR A 211 8.85 6.39 13.40
C THR A 211 9.54 6.56 12.05
N LEU A 212 10.50 7.48 11.96
CA LEU A 212 11.38 7.53 10.79
C LEU A 212 12.16 6.23 10.80
N VAL A 213 11.96 5.41 9.78
CA VAL A 213 12.62 4.12 9.67
C VAL A 213 13.74 4.27 8.65
N GLU A 214 14.97 4.03 9.08
CA GLU A 214 16.10 3.94 8.18
C GLU A 214 16.00 2.71 7.29
N THR A 215 16.49 2.82 6.05
CA THR A 215 16.45 1.75 5.07
C THR A 215 17.48 0.66 5.43
N GLU A 216 17.01 -0.55 5.72
CA GLU A 216 17.86 -1.68 6.14
C GLU A 216 17.96 -2.74 5.04
N LEU A 217 18.86 -2.52 4.07
CA LEU A 217 19.01 -3.38 2.89
C LEU A 217 20.38 -4.05 2.76
N VAL A 218 21.25 -3.94 3.76
CA VAL A 218 22.62 -4.47 3.71
C VAL A 218 22.65 -5.98 3.44
N GLY A 219 21.76 -6.75 4.08
CA GLY A 219 21.68 -8.20 3.89
C GLY A 219 21.29 -8.57 2.46
N TRP A 220 20.32 -7.86 1.87
CA TRP A 220 19.88 -8.06 0.49
C TRP A 220 20.94 -7.62 -0.53
N LEU A 221 21.61 -6.49 -0.31
CA LEU A 221 22.67 -6.02 -1.21
C LEU A 221 23.82 -7.03 -1.37
N ARG A 222 24.10 -7.84 -0.33
CA ARG A 222 25.12 -8.90 -0.40
C ARG A 222 24.75 -10.04 -1.36
N THR A 223 23.48 -10.21 -1.71
CA THR A 223 23.03 -11.23 -2.68
C THR A 223 23.01 -10.70 -4.11
N MET A 224 23.23 -9.40 -4.32
CA MET A 224 23.22 -8.76 -5.63
C MET A 224 24.63 -8.65 -6.23
N PRO A 225 24.76 -8.51 -7.56
CA PRO A 225 26.05 -8.19 -8.18
C PRO A 225 26.63 -6.90 -7.61
N ALA A 226 27.96 -6.85 -7.49
CA ALA A 226 28.69 -5.70 -6.90
C ALA A 226 28.47 -4.36 -7.62
N THR A 227 27.95 -4.39 -8.85
CA THR A 227 27.58 -3.20 -9.63
C THR A 227 26.23 -2.61 -9.19
N THR A 228 25.41 -3.34 -8.44
CA THR A 228 24.09 -2.87 -7.98
C THR A 228 24.27 -1.86 -6.85
N GLN A 229 23.74 -0.66 -7.03
CA GLN A 229 23.75 0.38 -6.00
C GLN A 229 22.33 0.71 -5.53
N VAL A 230 22.24 1.11 -4.26
CA VAL A 230 21.01 1.65 -3.64
C VAL A 230 21.27 3.10 -3.24
N HIS A 231 20.45 3.99 -3.76
CA HIS A 231 20.44 5.41 -3.44
C HIS A 231 19.15 5.74 -2.68
N SER A 232 19.21 5.73 -1.35
CA SER A 232 18.09 6.09 -0.47
C SER A 232 18.39 7.41 0.23
N CYS A 233 17.47 8.37 0.17
CA CYS A 233 17.64 9.63 0.88
C CYS A 233 17.23 9.53 2.35
N ASN A 234 17.95 10.23 3.23
CA ASN A 234 17.58 10.35 4.64
C ASN A 234 16.23 11.07 4.78
N PRO A 235 15.20 10.45 5.39
CA PRO A 235 13.86 11.02 5.50
C PRO A 235 13.78 12.26 6.41
N ALA A 236 14.86 12.61 7.14
CA ALA A 236 14.96 13.83 7.93
C ALA A 236 15.14 15.11 7.08
N TYR A 237 15.53 15.00 5.80
CA TYR A 237 15.60 16.16 4.89
C TYR A 237 14.22 16.47 4.29
N SER A 238 13.99 17.67 3.78
CA SER A 238 12.73 17.99 3.10
C SER A 238 12.54 17.16 1.83
N VAL A 239 11.30 16.85 1.49
CA VAL A 239 10.88 16.16 0.26
C VAL A 239 11.52 16.81 -0.95
N ARG A 240 11.50 18.14 -1.04
CA ARG A 240 12.13 18.89 -2.14
C ARG A 240 13.61 18.56 -2.26
N ARG A 241 14.36 18.64 -1.17
CA ARG A 241 15.81 18.37 -1.18
C ARG A 241 16.10 16.95 -1.64
N ARG A 242 15.39 15.97 -1.07
CA ARG A 242 15.55 14.55 -1.42
C ARG A 242 15.20 14.28 -2.88
N CYS A 243 14.18 14.94 -3.42
CA CYS A 243 13.83 14.83 -4.84
C CYS A 243 14.98 15.28 -5.75
N HIS A 244 15.58 16.44 -5.47
CA HIS A 244 16.72 16.92 -6.24
C HIS A 244 17.95 16.02 -6.12
N ASP A 245 18.24 15.51 -4.93
CA ASP A 245 19.36 14.60 -4.71
C ASP A 245 19.18 13.29 -5.51
N VAL A 246 17.96 12.71 -5.54
CA VAL A 246 17.68 11.52 -6.35
C VAL A 246 17.76 11.82 -7.85
N LEU A 247 17.21 12.95 -8.30
CA LEU A 247 17.30 13.34 -9.72
C LEU A 247 18.75 13.50 -10.19
N ALA A 248 19.61 14.12 -9.37
CA ALA A 248 21.04 14.22 -9.67
C ALA A 248 21.70 12.85 -9.79
N LYS A 249 21.32 11.88 -8.93
CA LYS A 249 21.83 10.50 -9.00
C LYS A 249 21.30 9.73 -10.22
N LEU A 250 20.05 9.98 -10.64
CA LEU A 250 19.54 9.45 -11.90
C LEU A 250 20.31 10.01 -13.09
N ASP A 251 20.70 11.28 -13.06
CA ASP A 251 21.50 11.91 -14.11
C ASP A 251 22.91 11.33 -14.21
N GLU A 252 23.57 11.12 -13.07
CA GLU A 252 24.87 10.43 -13.01
C GLU A 252 24.78 9.00 -13.59
N PHE A 253 23.70 8.28 -13.27
CA PHE A 253 23.49 6.92 -13.75
C PHE A 253 23.11 6.85 -15.24
N ASN A 254 22.36 7.84 -15.72
CA ASN A 254 21.86 7.98 -17.08
C ASN A 254 21.08 6.73 -17.58
N PRO A 255 19.96 6.35 -16.92
CA PRO A 255 19.20 5.15 -17.25
C PRO A 255 18.57 5.21 -18.64
N ASP A 256 18.44 4.09 -19.32
CA ASP A 256 17.70 3.96 -20.59
C ASP A 256 16.18 3.85 -20.38
N GLY A 257 15.76 3.46 -19.17
CA GLY A 257 14.35 3.45 -18.75
C GLY A 257 14.22 3.40 -17.23
N LEU A 258 13.02 3.76 -16.75
CA LEU A 258 12.67 3.79 -15.34
C LEU A 258 11.58 2.76 -15.04
N VAL A 259 11.70 2.07 -13.91
CA VAL A 259 10.60 1.31 -13.29
C VAL A 259 10.21 1.98 -11.99
N PHE A 260 8.98 2.44 -11.87
CA PHE A 260 8.44 2.99 -10.63
C PHE A 260 7.61 1.96 -9.87
N VAL A 261 7.89 1.81 -8.57
CA VAL A 261 7.12 1.00 -7.63
C VAL A 261 6.54 1.88 -6.52
N GLY A 262 5.24 2.17 -6.62
CA GLY A 262 4.52 3.03 -5.67
C GLY A 262 3.25 3.64 -6.26
N LEU A 263 2.44 4.25 -5.40
CA LEU A 263 1.26 4.98 -5.87
C LEU A 263 1.64 6.34 -6.48
N TYR A 264 2.52 7.10 -5.83
CA TYR A 264 2.93 8.44 -6.26
C TYR A 264 4.37 8.73 -5.81
N SER A 265 5.09 9.53 -6.60
CA SER A 265 6.40 10.07 -6.26
C SER A 265 6.66 11.37 -7.04
N PRO A 266 6.98 12.50 -6.38
CA PRO A 266 7.37 13.73 -7.07
C PRO A 266 8.65 13.58 -7.90
N VAL A 267 9.57 12.67 -7.52
CA VAL A 267 10.76 12.35 -8.32
C VAL A 267 10.35 11.84 -9.70
N VAL A 268 9.38 10.91 -9.73
CA VAL A 268 8.91 10.29 -10.97
C VAL A 268 8.17 11.28 -11.85
N ALA A 269 7.36 12.16 -11.25
CA ALA A 269 6.65 13.21 -11.97
C ALA A 269 7.59 14.19 -12.70
N LEU A 270 8.77 14.43 -12.13
CA LEU A 270 9.85 15.22 -12.73
C LEU A 270 10.67 14.40 -13.76
N ALA A 271 11.00 13.15 -13.43
CA ALA A 271 11.85 12.28 -14.24
C ALA A 271 11.16 11.81 -15.54
N ARG A 272 9.83 11.67 -15.56
CA ARG A 272 9.06 11.17 -16.73
C ARG A 272 9.26 11.97 -18.01
N ARG A 273 9.74 13.21 -17.94
CA ARG A 273 10.02 14.04 -19.13
C ARG A 273 11.31 13.63 -19.84
N ARG A 274 12.22 12.99 -19.10
CA ARG A 274 13.60 12.71 -19.53
C ARG A 274 13.82 11.25 -19.89
N TRP A 275 13.03 10.35 -19.31
CA TRP A 275 13.19 8.91 -19.51
C TRP A 275 11.85 8.19 -19.70
N PRO A 276 11.84 7.09 -20.47
CA PRO A 276 10.72 6.16 -20.52
C PRO A 276 10.38 5.63 -19.14
N LEU A 277 9.08 5.50 -18.84
CA LEU A 277 8.59 5.13 -17.52
C LEU A 277 7.61 3.97 -17.57
N LEU A 278 7.99 2.88 -16.90
CA LEU A 278 7.14 1.76 -16.55
C LEU A 278 6.64 1.94 -15.11
N GLY A 279 5.33 2.05 -14.91
CA GLY A 279 4.72 2.28 -13.59
C GLY A 279 4.08 1.03 -13.01
N MET A 280 4.31 0.77 -11.72
CA MET A 280 3.66 -0.29 -10.95
C MET A 280 3.23 0.26 -9.59
N ALA A 281 1.93 0.27 -9.29
CA ALA A 281 1.48 0.63 -7.95
C ALA A 281 1.59 -0.57 -7.00
N THR A 282 1.66 -0.30 -5.69
CA THR A 282 1.68 -1.32 -4.63
C THR A 282 0.32 -1.97 -4.39
N SER A 283 -0.72 -1.42 -5.03
CA SER A 283 -2.08 -1.95 -5.11
C SER A 283 -2.47 -2.08 -6.58
N SER A 284 -3.47 -2.88 -6.90
CA SER A 284 -3.93 -3.20 -8.27
C SER A 284 -4.61 -2.05 -9.04
N ILE A 285 -4.17 -0.80 -8.83
CA ILE A 285 -4.62 0.43 -9.48
C ILE A 285 -3.48 1.08 -10.27
N ALA A 286 -3.79 2.01 -11.17
CA ALA A 286 -2.76 2.77 -11.88
C ALA A 286 -2.01 3.70 -10.93
N PRO A 287 -0.68 3.88 -11.05
CA PRO A 287 0.03 4.93 -10.34
C PRO A 287 -0.59 6.31 -10.60
N MET A 288 -0.56 7.20 -9.61
CA MET A 288 -0.89 8.63 -9.73
C MET A 288 0.28 9.44 -10.29
N VAL A 289 1.02 8.85 -11.23
CA VAL A 289 2.05 9.49 -12.04
C VAL A 289 1.83 9.06 -13.47
N TRP A 290 2.08 9.94 -14.44
CA TRP A 290 1.98 9.56 -15.84
C TRP A 290 3.11 8.60 -16.21
N SER A 291 2.76 7.33 -16.43
CA SER A 291 3.65 6.31 -17.00
C SER A 291 3.34 6.05 -18.48
N ASP A 292 4.37 5.64 -19.23
CA ASP A 292 4.20 5.19 -20.63
C ASP A 292 3.41 3.89 -20.68
N VAL A 293 3.73 3.00 -19.74
CA VAL A 293 3.11 1.69 -19.56
C VAL A 293 2.86 1.47 -18.06
N TRP A 294 1.66 1.01 -17.73
CA TRP A 294 1.27 0.62 -16.38
C TRP A 294 1.24 -0.90 -16.26
N LEU A 295 2.09 -1.46 -15.39
CA LEU A 295 2.06 -2.87 -14.98
C LEU A 295 0.85 -3.12 -14.08
N THR A 296 -0.12 -3.89 -14.58
CA THR A 296 -1.40 -4.13 -13.88
C THR A 296 -1.66 -5.62 -13.61
N ALA A 297 -2.30 -5.91 -12.47
CA ALA A 297 -2.81 -7.23 -12.17
C ALA A 297 -4.17 -7.54 -12.81
N GLN A 298 -4.77 -6.58 -13.52
CA GLN A 298 -6.07 -6.71 -14.15
C GLN A 298 -5.92 -7.20 -15.59
N ALA A 299 -6.05 -8.51 -15.80
CA ALA A 299 -5.85 -9.14 -17.12
C ALA A 299 -6.72 -8.53 -18.23
N HIS A 300 -7.98 -8.18 -17.90
CA HIS A 300 -8.93 -7.61 -18.84
C HIS A 300 -8.52 -6.21 -19.37
N LEU A 301 -7.55 -5.53 -18.74
CA LEU A 301 -7.05 -4.23 -19.18
C LEU A 301 -5.82 -4.34 -20.10
N HIS A 302 -5.25 -5.53 -20.32
CA HIS A 302 -4.05 -5.67 -21.14
C HIS A 302 -4.22 -5.04 -22.53
N GLY A 303 -3.29 -4.16 -22.91
CA GLY A 303 -3.31 -3.46 -24.19
C GLY A 303 -4.32 -2.31 -24.29
N GLN A 304 -5.04 -1.98 -23.21
CA GLN A 304 -6.04 -0.92 -23.18
C GLN A 304 -5.52 0.31 -22.43
N TYR A 305 -6.03 1.48 -22.82
CA TYR A 305 -5.80 2.71 -22.06
C TYR A 305 -6.77 2.79 -20.89
N ALA A 306 -6.23 2.91 -19.67
CA ALA A 306 -7.00 3.09 -18.46
C ALA A 306 -6.95 4.54 -17.99
N SER A 307 -8.12 5.12 -17.71
CA SER A 307 -8.28 6.49 -17.19
C SER A 307 -8.66 6.49 -15.71
N THR A 308 -7.89 5.77 -14.88
CA THR A 308 -8.20 5.56 -13.44
C THR A 308 -8.41 6.87 -12.67
N TRP A 309 -7.71 7.94 -13.07
CA TRP A 309 -7.70 9.23 -12.35
C TRP A 309 -8.44 10.35 -13.09
N GLY A 310 -9.27 10.01 -14.07
CA GLY A 310 -10.04 10.99 -14.87
C GLY A 310 -9.13 12.05 -15.51
N GLY A 311 -9.59 13.30 -15.54
CA GLY A 311 -8.85 14.41 -16.15
C GLY A 311 -7.59 14.88 -15.41
N SER A 312 -7.31 14.33 -14.22
CA SER A 312 -6.12 14.72 -13.45
C SER A 312 -4.82 14.12 -13.98
N GLN A 313 -4.90 13.02 -14.73
CA GLN A 313 -3.76 12.33 -15.33
C GLN A 313 -4.14 11.81 -16.72
N PRO A 314 -3.22 11.79 -17.69
CA PRO A 314 -3.49 11.17 -18.98
C PRO A 314 -3.77 9.66 -18.83
N PRO A 315 -4.55 9.06 -19.75
CA PRO A 315 -4.75 7.62 -19.78
C PRO A 315 -3.42 6.86 -19.90
N GLN A 316 -3.28 5.75 -19.17
CA GLN A 316 -2.07 4.93 -19.14
C GLN A 316 -2.32 3.61 -19.88
N LEU A 317 -1.36 3.17 -20.70
CA LEU A 317 -1.47 1.89 -21.40
C LEU A 317 -1.22 0.76 -20.40
N ALA A 318 -2.23 -0.03 -20.12
CA ALA A 318 -2.14 -1.16 -19.20
C ALA A 318 -1.43 -2.36 -19.86
N PHE A 319 -0.48 -2.94 -19.15
CA PHE A 319 0.23 -4.16 -19.50
C PHE A 319 0.04 -5.16 -18.38
N TYR A 320 -0.63 -6.29 -18.68
CA TYR A 320 -0.85 -7.33 -17.69
C TYR A 320 0.46 -7.90 -17.14
N TYR A 321 0.68 -7.65 -15.87
CA TYR A 321 1.77 -8.12 -15.04
C TYR A 321 1.22 -8.20 -13.60
N PRO A 322 0.60 -9.34 -13.22
CA PRO A 322 0.11 -9.50 -11.86
C PRO A 322 1.28 -9.41 -10.90
N PHE A 323 1.12 -8.79 -9.72
CA PHE A 323 2.23 -8.80 -8.74
C PHE A 323 2.71 -10.22 -8.48
N ARG A 324 4.02 -10.40 -8.48
CA ARG A 324 4.64 -11.72 -8.48
C ARG A 324 5.38 -11.95 -7.17
N ARG A 325 5.67 -13.22 -6.89
CA ARG A 325 6.44 -13.66 -5.72
C ARG A 325 7.24 -14.90 -6.11
N TYR A 326 8.46 -15.07 -5.61
CA TYR A 326 9.15 -16.35 -5.78
C TYR A 326 8.40 -17.46 -5.05
N GLY A 327 8.29 -18.61 -5.71
CA GLY A 327 7.92 -19.84 -5.02
C GLY A 327 8.95 -20.21 -3.96
N ASP A 328 8.49 -20.80 -2.86
CA ASP A 328 9.33 -21.29 -1.78
C ASP A 328 9.20 -22.81 -1.63
N PRO A 329 10.24 -23.57 -1.98
CA PRO A 329 10.25 -25.02 -1.85
C PRO A 329 9.96 -25.50 -0.42
N ALA A 330 10.40 -24.77 0.61
CA ALA A 330 10.18 -25.17 2.01
C ALA A 330 8.70 -25.07 2.41
N ARG A 331 7.99 -24.04 1.91
CA ARG A 331 6.52 -23.89 2.08
C ARG A 331 5.77 -25.03 1.40
N ARG A 332 6.21 -25.49 0.23
CA ARG A 332 5.56 -26.60 -0.49
C ARG A 332 5.81 -27.96 0.17
N ALA A 333 7.04 -28.20 0.61
CA ALA A 333 7.46 -29.48 1.18
C ALA A 333 6.68 -29.83 2.47
N GLY A 334 6.40 -28.85 3.32
CA GLY A 334 5.68 -29.07 4.58
C GLY A 334 4.22 -29.50 4.41
N ARG A 335 3.56 -29.07 3.32
CA ARG A 335 2.13 -29.39 3.07
C ARG A 335 1.91 -30.77 2.47
N ALA A 336 2.87 -31.32 1.73
CA ALA A 336 2.73 -32.61 1.03
C ALA A 336 2.41 -33.81 1.96
N GLY A 337 2.56 -33.67 3.28
CA GLY A 337 2.19 -34.68 4.29
C GLY A 337 1.01 -34.32 5.20
N ALA A 338 0.44 -33.11 5.09
CA ALA A 338 -0.58 -32.60 6.01
C ALA A 338 -2.01 -32.84 5.48
N GLY A 339 -2.40 -34.12 5.36
CA GLY A 339 -3.79 -34.48 5.10
C GLY A 339 -4.58 -34.50 6.40
N ALA A 340 -5.41 -33.49 6.64
CA ALA A 340 -6.42 -33.52 7.70
C ALA A 340 -7.37 -34.72 7.49
N GLY A 341 -7.25 -35.75 8.33
CA GLY A 341 -8.17 -36.88 8.36
C GLY A 341 -9.58 -36.43 8.77
N VAL A 342 -10.60 -37.19 8.37
CA VAL A 342 -11.99 -36.91 8.77
C VAL A 342 -12.08 -36.89 10.30
N GLY A 343 -12.52 -35.76 10.89
CA GLY A 343 -12.60 -35.55 12.33
C GLY A 343 -11.40 -34.82 12.98
N SER A 344 -10.39 -34.42 12.20
CA SER A 344 -9.31 -33.56 12.71
C SER A 344 -9.75 -32.09 12.83
N ARG A 345 -9.07 -31.35 13.71
CA ARG A 345 -9.19 -29.88 13.80
C ARG A 345 -8.92 -29.26 12.43
N ILE A 346 -9.74 -28.32 11.99
CA ILE A 346 -9.56 -27.53 10.77
C ILE A 346 -9.04 -26.16 11.16
N ARG A 347 -7.88 -25.76 10.63
CA ARG A 347 -7.26 -24.47 10.96
C ARG A 347 -7.42 -23.47 9.82
N ILE A 348 -8.00 -22.33 10.15
CA ILE A 348 -8.12 -21.17 9.27
C ILE A 348 -7.05 -20.16 9.65
N LEU A 349 -6.37 -19.59 8.65
CA LEU A 349 -5.39 -18.53 8.84
C LEU A 349 -5.83 -17.22 8.20
N THR A 350 -5.59 -16.12 8.91
CA THR A 350 -5.66 -14.75 8.37
C THR A 350 -4.41 -13.99 8.75
N VAL A 351 -3.78 -13.34 7.77
CA VAL A 351 -2.51 -12.61 7.96
C VAL A 351 -2.71 -11.13 7.64
N GLY A 352 -2.22 -10.24 8.51
CA GLY A 352 -2.22 -8.80 8.23
C GLY A 352 -1.70 -7.94 9.38
N ASN A 353 -1.25 -6.72 9.05
CA ASN A 353 -0.67 -5.79 10.04
C ASN A 353 -1.72 -4.92 10.76
N VAL A 354 -2.95 -4.86 10.25
CA VAL A 354 -4.04 -3.98 10.73
C VAL A 354 -5.34 -4.75 10.98
N LEU A 355 -5.24 -6.02 11.39
CA LEU A 355 -6.38 -6.92 11.54
C LEU A 355 -7.43 -6.40 12.55
N THR A 356 -7.01 -5.74 13.63
CA THR A 356 -7.92 -5.16 14.63
C THR A 356 -8.84 -4.08 14.08
N SER A 357 -8.39 -3.35 13.06
CA SER A 357 -9.18 -2.31 12.39
C SER A 357 -9.93 -2.83 11.17
N ARG A 358 -9.44 -3.91 10.54
CA ARG A 358 -10.03 -4.50 9.33
C ARG A 358 -11.14 -5.49 9.63
N ILE A 359 -11.04 -6.23 10.73
CA ILE A 359 -12.03 -7.24 11.10
C ILE A 359 -13.12 -6.59 11.95
N GLY A 360 -14.28 -6.40 11.33
CA GLY A 360 -15.47 -5.85 11.98
C GLY A 360 -16.74 -6.09 11.16
N GLY A 361 -17.85 -5.48 11.60
CA GLY A 361 -19.11 -5.48 10.90
C GLY A 361 -19.70 -6.87 10.63
N GLU A 362 -20.50 -6.98 9.57
CA GLU A 362 -21.19 -8.21 9.18
C GLU A 362 -20.25 -9.38 8.94
N TRP A 363 -19.13 -9.16 8.25
CA TRP A 363 -18.16 -10.21 7.95
C TRP A 363 -17.60 -10.85 9.24
N ALA A 364 -17.26 -10.05 10.26
CA ALA A 364 -16.77 -10.58 11.53
C ALA A 364 -17.85 -11.37 12.28
N MET A 365 -19.11 -10.90 12.29
CA MET A 365 -20.22 -11.64 12.90
C MET A 365 -20.45 -12.99 12.22
N ARG A 366 -20.33 -13.05 10.90
CA ARG A 366 -20.45 -14.30 10.14
C ARG A 366 -19.28 -15.25 10.39
N MET A 367 -18.07 -14.74 10.63
CA MET A 367 -16.93 -15.55 11.09
C MET A 367 -17.17 -16.13 12.49
N VAL A 368 -17.73 -15.34 13.42
CA VAL A 368 -18.15 -15.83 14.74
C VAL A 368 -19.16 -16.96 14.58
N GLN A 369 -20.18 -16.77 13.74
CA GLN A 369 -21.20 -17.79 13.47
C GLN A 369 -20.60 -19.07 12.88
N LEU A 370 -19.69 -18.96 11.90
CA LEU A 370 -18.97 -20.10 11.33
C LEU A 370 -18.23 -20.91 12.41
N LEU A 371 -17.58 -20.24 13.36
CA LEU A 371 -16.91 -20.93 14.47
C LEU A 371 -17.92 -21.58 15.42
N LEU A 372 -19.07 -20.98 15.68
CA LEU A 372 -20.10 -21.58 16.53
C LEU A 372 -20.71 -22.84 15.88
N ASP A 373 -21.00 -22.78 14.58
CA ASP A 373 -21.66 -23.87 13.84
C ASP A 373 -20.74 -25.06 13.58
N TYR A 374 -19.42 -24.84 13.51
CA TYR A 374 -18.43 -25.88 13.23
C TYR A 374 -17.37 -25.95 14.34
N PRO A 375 -17.62 -26.69 15.45
CA PRO A 375 -16.74 -26.75 16.62
C PRO A 375 -15.30 -27.20 16.35
N GLN A 376 -15.07 -27.95 15.27
CA GLN A 376 -13.75 -28.40 14.83
C GLN A 376 -12.90 -27.31 14.18
N VAL A 377 -13.49 -26.14 13.86
CA VAL A 377 -12.79 -25.04 13.18
C VAL A 377 -12.09 -24.15 14.22
N HIS A 378 -10.84 -23.84 13.96
CA HIS A 378 -10.00 -22.96 14.76
C HIS A 378 -9.48 -21.83 13.87
N TRP A 379 -9.53 -20.60 14.33
CA TRP A 379 -9.09 -19.44 13.56
C TRP A 379 -7.83 -18.81 14.16
N HIS A 380 -6.79 -18.68 13.36
CA HIS A 380 -5.55 -18.02 13.72
C HIS A 380 -5.43 -16.67 13.00
N LEU A 381 -5.35 -15.60 13.77
CA LEU A 381 -5.00 -14.26 13.32
C LEU A 381 -3.50 -14.03 13.53
N LEU A 382 -2.77 -13.74 12.48
CA LEU A 382 -1.32 -13.51 12.55
C LEU A 382 -0.97 -12.12 12.03
N GLY A 383 -0.29 -11.34 12.86
CA GLY A 383 0.28 -10.05 12.49
C GLY A 383 -0.06 -8.90 13.43
N GLY A 384 0.45 -7.72 13.10
CA GLY A 384 0.31 -6.53 13.94
C GLY A 384 0.83 -6.79 15.37
N LYS A 385 0.04 -6.38 16.37
CA LYS A 385 0.37 -6.55 17.79
C LYS A 385 -0.10 -7.89 18.39
N GLY A 386 -0.72 -8.77 17.60
CA GLY A 386 -1.28 -10.02 18.13
C GLY A 386 -2.48 -9.80 19.06
N ILE A 387 -3.25 -8.73 18.81
CA ILE A 387 -4.44 -8.38 19.60
C ILE A 387 -5.68 -8.85 18.86
N LEU A 388 -6.59 -9.51 19.56
CA LEU A 388 -7.89 -9.89 19.00
C LEU A 388 -8.74 -8.63 18.74
N PRO A 389 -9.38 -8.52 17.56
CA PRO A 389 -10.42 -7.53 17.33
C PRO A 389 -11.51 -7.60 18.42
N PRO A 390 -12.05 -6.46 18.92
CA PRO A 390 -13.02 -6.45 20.02
C PRO A 390 -14.27 -7.31 19.77
N VAL A 391 -14.75 -7.36 18.52
CA VAL A 391 -15.89 -8.19 18.12
C VAL A 391 -15.67 -9.69 18.31
N LEU A 392 -14.41 -10.12 18.43
CA LEU A 392 -14.02 -11.53 18.62
C LEU A 392 -13.63 -11.84 20.07
N ALA A 393 -13.62 -10.86 20.97
CA ALA A 393 -13.10 -11.02 22.33
C ALA A 393 -13.91 -11.99 23.20
N SER A 394 -15.17 -12.26 22.85
CA SER A 394 -16.04 -13.21 23.55
C SER A 394 -15.86 -14.66 23.10
N LEU A 395 -15.10 -14.91 22.03
CA LEU A 395 -14.84 -16.27 21.56
C LEU A 395 -13.85 -17.00 22.49
N PRO A 396 -14.03 -18.31 22.73
CA PRO A 396 -13.10 -19.05 23.57
C PRO A 396 -11.67 -19.09 22.98
N PRO A 397 -10.61 -18.95 23.80
CA PRO A 397 -9.20 -18.95 23.33
C PRO A 397 -8.80 -20.22 22.58
N GLU A 398 -9.44 -21.36 22.86
CA GLU A 398 -9.24 -22.59 22.12
C GLU A 398 -9.80 -22.54 20.70
N ARG A 399 -10.72 -21.61 20.39
CA ARG A 399 -11.35 -21.45 19.05
C ARG A 399 -10.69 -20.38 18.21
N ILE A 400 -10.10 -19.36 18.85
CA ILE A 400 -9.42 -18.27 18.17
C ILE A 400 -8.14 -17.85 18.88
N GLN A 401 -7.08 -17.65 18.11
CA GLN A 401 -5.80 -17.14 18.60
C GLN A 401 -5.36 -15.94 17.79
N ALA A 402 -4.77 -14.94 18.44
CA ALA A 402 -4.02 -13.89 17.79
C ALA A 402 -2.53 -14.01 18.16
N THR A 403 -1.65 -13.90 17.16
CA THR A 403 -0.19 -13.89 17.33
C THR A 403 0.36 -12.62 16.69
N PRO A 404 1.35 -11.96 17.32
CA PRO A 404 2.00 -10.80 16.73
C PRO A 404 2.69 -11.15 15.40
N HIS A 405 3.18 -10.13 14.71
CA HIS A 405 4.01 -10.32 13.52
C HIS A 405 5.18 -11.29 13.79
N VAL A 406 5.40 -12.22 12.86
CA VAL A 406 6.54 -13.14 12.85
C VAL A 406 7.30 -12.96 11.53
N THR A 407 8.61 -13.22 11.58
CA THR A 407 9.49 -13.11 10.41
C THR A 407 9.44 -14.33 9.50
N ASP A 408 9.31 -15.53 10.08
CA ASP A 408 9.14 -16.78 9.32
C ASP A 408 7.68 -17.24 9.35
N MET A 409 7.03 -17.14 8.20
CA MET A 409 5.64 -17.54 8.02
C MET A 409 5.47 -19.01 7.63
N THR A 410 6.56 -19.69 7.22
CA THR A 410 6.53 -21.06 6.68
C THR A 410 5.84 -22.07 7.61
N PRO A 411 6.13 -22.09 8.93
CA PRO A 411 5.45 -23.01 9.84
C PRO A 411 3.93 -22.78 9.89
N HIS A 412 3.49 -21.53 9.80
CA HIS A 412 2.07 -21.17 9.86
C HIS A 412 1.32 -21.57 8.60
N TRP A 413 1.92 -21.40 7.43
CA TRP A 413 1.34 -21.89 6.17
C TRP A 413 1.18 -23.42 6.17
N ASN A 414 2.18 -24.14 6.69
CA ASN A 414 2.18 -25.60 6.74
C ASN A 414 1.12 -26.16 7.72
N ASP A 415 0.88 -25.45 8.83
CA ASP A 415 -0.01 -25.89 9.90
C ASP A 415 -1.50 -25.58 9.66
N CYS A 416 -1.85 -24.82 8.62
CA CYS A 416 -3.21 -24.37 8.34
C CYS A 416 -3.87 -25.08 7.15
N ASP A 417 -5.20 -25.13 7.13
CA ASP A 417 -5.99 -25.84 6.11
C ASP A 417 -6.64 -24.92 5.08
N VAL A 418 -6.97 -23.71 5.49
CA VAL A 418 -7.61 -22.69 4.66
C VAL A 418 -7.01 -21.34 5.01
N TYR A 419 -6.68 -20.55 3.98
CA TYR A 419 -6.38 -19.14 4.17
C TYR A 419 -7.60 -18.30 3.79
N ILE A 420 -7.97 -17.36 4.66
CA ILE A 420 -9.05 -16.42 4.38
C ILE A 420 -8.52 -14.98 4.45
N ASN A 421 -8.82 -14.20 3.42
CA ASN A 421 -8.45 -12.80 3.33
C ASN A 421 -9.70 -11.93 3.56
N PRO A 422 -9.78 -11.15 4.65
CA PRO A 422 -10.93 -10.32 4.95
C PRO A 422 -11.18 -9.27 3.86
N PRO A 423 -12.40 -8.70 3.78
CA PRO A 423 -12.71 -7.63 2.83
C PRO A 423 -11.70 -6.49 2.91
N GLY A 424 -11.29 -6.00 1.75
CA GLY A 424 -10.52 -4.78 1.63
C GLY A 424 -9.39 -4.82 0.61
N MET A 425 -8.76 -3.67 0.44
CA MET A 425 -7.54 -3.53 -0.38
C MET A 425 -6.28 -4.01 0.36
N GLY A 426 -5.29 -4.51 -0.37
CA GLY A 426 -4.10 -5.16 0.19
C GLY A 426 -4.27 -6.68 0.40
N GLY A 427 -3.29 -7.30 1.07
CA GLY A 427 -3.27 -8.74 1.34
C GLY A 427 -2.84 -9.62 0.16
N GLY A 428 -2.65 -9.05 -1.03
CA GLY A 428 -2.29 -9.80 -2.25
C GLY A 428 -1.01 -10.62 -2.15
N LEU A 429 0.00 -10.18 -1.37
CA LEU A 429 1.19 -10.99 -1.11
C LEU A 429 0.88 -12.21 -0.24
N ALA A 430 0.16 -12.04 0.87
CA ALA A 430 -0.23 -13.15 1.73
C ALA A 430 -1.12 -14.17 0.99
N VAL A 431 -2.01 -13.69 0.10
CA VAL A 431 -2.77 -14.56 -0.81
C VAL A 431 -1.82 -15.35 -1.72
N ALA A 432 -0.88 -14.70 -2.40
CA ALA A 432 0.08 -15.38 -3.26
C ALA A 432 0.92 -16.41 -2.47
N GLU A 433 1.32 -16.09 -1.25
CA GLU A 433 2.08 -16.98 -0.39
C GLU A 433 1.27 -18.20 0.09
N ALA A 434 -0.03 -18.02 0.35
CA ALA A 434 -0.95 -19.13 0.64
C ALA A 434 -1.17 -20.03 -0.58
N MET A 435 -1.30 -19.45 -1.78
CA MET A 435 -1.40 -20.21 -3.04
C MET A 435 -0.13 -21.04 -3.30
N ASP A 436 1.05 -20.45 -3.09
CA ASP A 436 2.34 -21.15 -3.19
C ASP A 436 2.44 -22.34 -2.21
N ALA A 437 1.90 -22.18 -0.99
CA ALA A 437 1.80 -23.26 -0.01
C ALA A 437 0.71 -24.32 -0.34
N GLY A 438 -0.03 -24.15 -1.44
CA GLY A 438 -1.11 -25.04 -1.85
C GLY A 438 -2.36 -24.97 -0.97
N LEU A 439 -2.54 -23.87 -0.25
CA LEU A 439 -3.75 -23.63 0.53
C LEU A 439 -4.89 -23.17 -0.38
N PRO A 440 -6.12 -23.65 -0.15
CA PRO A 440 -7.29 -22.97 -0.67
C PRO A 440 -7.41 -21.60 -0.03
N VAL A 441 -7.77 -20.62 -0.87
CA VAL A 441 -7.92 -19.22 -0.48
C VAL A 441 -9.36 -18.77 -0.68
N VAL A 442 -9.92 -18.09 0.32
CA VAL A 442 -11.19 -17.35 0.19
C VAL A 442 -10.90 -15.85 0.22
N THR A 443 -11.28 -15.13 -0.84
CA THR A 443 -11.09 -13.68 -0.95
C THR A 443 -12.09 -13.07 -1.93
N PHE A 444 -12.44 -11.80 -1.75
CA PHE A 444 -13.34 -11.10 -2.64
C PHE A 444 -12.69 -10.76 -3.98
N SER A 445 -13.51 -10.75 -5.03
CA SER A 445 -13.17 -10.17 -6.32
C SER A 445 -12.94 -8.66 -6.18
N ASN A 446 -12.34 -8.05 -7.20
CA ASN A 446 -12.06 -6.61 -7.21
C ASN A 446 -11.17 -6.15 -6.03
N THR A 447 -10.27 -7.02 -5.56
CA THR A 447 -9.25 -6.72 -4.55
C THR A 447 -7.86 -7.18 -5.03
N ASP A 448 -6.80 -6.79 -4.31
CA ASP A 448 -5.44 -7.27 -4.61
C ASP A 448 -5.32 -8.79 -4.46
N GLY A 449 -6.07 -9.39 -3.53
CA GLY A 449 -6.18 -10.83 -3.36
C GLY A 449 -7.01 -11.51 -4.46
N GLY A 450 -8.13 -10.90 -4.82
CA GLY A 450 -9.01 -11.34 -5.91
C GLY A 450 -8.28 -11.49 -7.24
N ASP A 451 -7.41 -10.52 -7.58
CA ASP A 451 -6.61 -10.61 -8.81
C ASP A 451 -5.65 -11.83 -8.83
N LYS A 452 -5.18 -12.28 -7.66
CA LYS A 452 -4.33 -13.47 -7.55
C LYS A 452 -5.09 -14.74 -7.84
N VAL A 453 -6.23 -14.93 -7.18
CA VAL A 453 -7.03 -16.15 -7.33
C VAL A 453 -7.81 -16.17 -8.65
N GLY A 454 -8.11 -15.01 -9.24
CA GLY A 454 -8.79 -14.88 -10.53
C GLY A 454 -10.26 -15.27 -10.45
N ALA A 455 -10.70 -16.17 -11.32
CA ALA A 455 -12.10 -16.60 -11.41
C ALA A 455 -12.61 -17.35 -10.17
N ASP A 456 -11.71 -17.72 -9.25
CA ASP A 456 -12.04 -18.33 -7.96
C ASP A 456 -12.33 -17.30 -6.85
N ALA A 457 -12.20 -16.00 -7.13
CA ALA A 457 -12.63 -14.95 -6.21
C ALA A 457 -14.17 -14.89 -6.13
N VAL A 458 -14.69 -14.52 -4.96
CA VAL A 458 -16.14 -14.41 -4.72
C VAL A 458 -16.62 -12.97 -4.82
N ASP A 459 -17.86 -12.75 -5.28
CA ASP A 459 -18.39 -11.40 -5.51
C ASP A 459 -19.27 -10.89 -4.35
N SER A 460 -19.73 -11.79 -3.48
CA SER A 460 -20.64 -11.46 -2.38
C SER A 460 -20.25 -12.10 -1.05
N LEU A 461 -20.77 -11.55 0.05
CA LEU A 461 -20.60 -12.16 1.37
C LEU A 461 -21.16 -13.59 1.38
N ASP A 462 -22.34 -13.81 0.80
CA ASP A 462 -23.00 -15.12 0.76
C ASP A 462 -22.14 -16.17 0.05
N GLU A 463 -21.58 -15.85 -1.10
CA GLU A 463 -20.61 -16.73 -1.79
C GLU A 463 -19.36 -16.95 -0.94
N TYR A 464 -18.84 -15.92 -0.29
CA TYR A 464 -17.67 -16.02 0.58
C TYR A 464 -17.87 -17.07 1.67
N PHE A 465 -18.99 -17.01 2.40
CA PHE A 465 -19.22 -17.96 3.49
C PHE A 465 -19.75 -19.30 3.01
N ALA A 466 -20.47 -19.37 1.89
CA ALA A 466 -20.78 -20.66 1.25
C ALA A 466 -19.49 -21.41 0.90
N LEU A 467 -18.49 -20.71 0.36
CA LEU A 467 -17.17 -21.29 0.11
C LEU A 467 -16.43 -21.65 1.40
N CYS A 468 -16.45 -20.80 2.43
CA CYS A 468 -15.86 -21.16 3.74
C CYS A 468 -16.47 -22.45 4.30
N VAL A 469 -17.80 -22.56 4.30
CA VAL A 469 -18.53 -23.76 4.78
C VAL A 469 -18.11 -24.98 3.97
N ALA A 470 -18.09 -24.87 2.65
CA ALA A 470 -17.67 -25.95 1.77
C ALA A 470 -16.24 -26.40 2.08
N LEU A 471 -15.30 -25.46 2.27
CA LEU A 471 -13.91 -25.79 2.56
C LEU A 471 -13.70 -26.41 3.94
N VAL A 472 -14.50 -26.07 4.96
CA VAL A 472 -14.38 -26.68 6.30
C VAL A 472 -15.11 -28.02 6.44
N THR A 473 -16.03 -28.34 5.52
CA THR A 473 -16.84 -29.57 5.54
C THR A 473 -16.44 -30.60 4.48
N ASP A 474 -15.86 -30.18 3.36
CA ASP A 474 -15.50 -31.03 2.22
C ASP A 474 -13.98 -31.01 1.98
N ALA A 475 -13.30 -32.06 2.46
CA ALA A 475 -11.85 -32.22 2.27
C ALA A 475 -11.43 -32.40 0.80
N PRO A 476 -12.11 -33.21 -0.03
CA PRO A 476 -11.88 -33.25 -1.48
C PRO A 476 -11.93 -31.88 -2.15
N GLN A 477 -12.95 -31.06 -1.87
CA GLN A 477 -13.08 -29.71 -2.43
C GLN A 477 -11.96 -28.79 -1.96
N ARG A 478 -11.62 -28.85 -0.65
CA ARG A 478 -10.50 -28.11 -0.07
C ARG A 478 -9.18 -28.42 -0.78
N ASN A 479 -8.88 -29.70 -0.99
CA ASN A 479 -7.66 -30.15 -1.67
C ASN A 479 -7.65 -29.79 -3.17
N MET A 480 -8.80 -29.89 -3.83
CA MET A 480 -8.95 -29.52 -5.24
C MET A 480 -8.66 -28.03 -5.46
N LEU A 481 -9.27 -27.15 -4.66
CA LEU A 481 -9.05 -25.71 -4.77
C LEU A 481 -7.60 -25.35 -4.46
N GLY A 482 -7.01 -25.90 -3.39
CA GLY A 482 -5.60 -25.67 -3.05
C GLY A 482 -4.63 -26.04 -4.18
N ARG A 483 -4.81 -27.21 -4.81
CA ARG A 483 -4.00 -27.63 -5.97
C ARG A 483 -4.16 -26.73 -7.17
N ARG A 484 -5.39 -26.32 -7.48
CA ARG A 484 -5.67 -25.41 -8.60
C ARG A 484 -5.00 -24.05 -8.39
N LEU A 485 -5.07 -23.51 -7.17
CA LEU A 485 -4.44 -22.25 -6.83
C LEU A 485 -2.90 -22.34 -6.82
N ALA A 486 -2.31 -23.45 -6.38
CA ALA A 486 -0.87 -23.68 -6.53
C ALA A 486 -0.44 -23.72 -8.00
N GLN A 487 -1.19 -24.42 -8.85
CA GLN A 487 -0.93 -24.46 -10.29
C GLN A 487 -1.00 -23.06 -10.91
N ARG A 488 -2.00 -22.25 -10.52
CA ARG A 488 -2.11 -20.86 -10.95
C ARG A 488 -0.93 -20.02 -10.47
N PHE A 489 -0.45 -20.23 -9.24
CA PHE A 489 0.74 -19.57 -8.75
C PHE A 489 1.95 -19.84 -9.66
N ASP A 490 2.23 -21.11 -9.96
CA ASP A 490 3.34 -21.53 -10.83
C ASP A 490 3.20 -21.00 -12.27
N GLN A 491 1.97 -20.74 -12.71
CA GLN A 491 1.70 -20.24 -14.05
C GLN A 491 1.88 -18.73 -14.18
N ASP A 492 1.23 -17.99 -13.27
CA ASP A 492 0.98 -16.56 -13.48
C ASP A 492 1.67 -15.66 -12.43
N ILE A 493 1.93 -16.19 -11.23
CA ILE A 493 2.36 -15.40 -10.07
C ILE A 493 3.84 -15.62 -9.74
N ASP A 494 4.41 -16.77 -10.10
CA ASP A 494 5.83 -17.02 -9.85
C ASP A 494 6.70 -15.95 -10.53
N LEU A 495 7.51 -15.30 -9.72
CA LEU A 495 8.43 -14.25 -10.14
C LEU A 495 9.54 -14.79 -11.03
N ALA A 496 9.90 -16.09 -10.93
CA ALA A 496 10.85 -16.72 -11.84
C ALA A 496 10.41 -16.65 -13.31
N ARG A 497 9.10 -16.46 -13.57
CA ARG A 497 8.51 -16.34 -14.91
C ARG A 497 8.29 -14.90 -15.36
N ALA A 498 8.70 -13.92 -14.55
CA ALA A 498 8.44 -12.50 -14.80
C ALA A 498 9.29 -11.90 -15.93
N ALA A 499 10.52 -12.41 -16.08
CA ALA A 499 11.57 -11.81 -16.90
C ALA A 499 11.12 -11.46 -18.33
N PRO A 500 10.52 -12.39 -19.11
CA PRO A 500 10.09 -12.07 -20.48
C PRO A 500 9.04 -10.97 -20.55
N HIS A 501 8.07 -10.97 -19.63
CA HIS A 501 7.01 -9.96 -19.58
C HIS A 501 7.55 -8.59 -19.19
N LEU A 502 8.48 -8.53 -18.22
CA LEU A 502 9.08 -7.27 -17.79
C LEU A 502 9.95 -6.65 -18.90
N ARG A 503 10.69 -7.47 -19.64
CA ARG A 503 11.44 -7.03 -20.84
C ARG A 503 10.51 -6.41 -21.87
N GLN A 504 9.43 -7.11 -22.25
CA GLN A 504 8.46 -6.63 -23.23
C GLN A 504 7.79 -5.31 -22.80
N ALA A 505 7.40 -5.21 -21.53
CA ALA A 505 6.78 -4.00 -21.00
C ALA A 505 7.75 -2.81 -21.01
N MET A 506 9.04 -3.04 -20.72
CA MET A 506 10.08 -2.03 -20.78
C MET A 506 10.34 -1.55 -22.23
N GLU A 507 10.47 -2.48 -23.17
CA GLU A 507 10.61 -2.16 -24.61
C GLU A 507 9.42 -1.34 -25.13
N LEU A 508 8.21 -1.70 -24.72
CA LEU A 508 7.00 -0.95 -25.02
C LEU A 508 7.02 0.46 -24.41
N ALA A 509 7.48 0.61 -23.16
CA ALA A 509 7.61 1.92 -22.51
C ALA A 509 8.58 2.82 -23.28
N VAL A 510 9.74 2.30 -23.70
CA VAL A 510 10.72 3.04 -24.52
C VAL A 510 10.12 3.46 -25.85
N HIS A 511 9.49 2.55 -26.58
CA HIS A 511 8.86 2.87 -27.87
C HIS A 511 7.81 3.98 -27.73
N ARG A 512 6.99 3.93 -26.69
CA ARG A 512 5.93 4.91 -26.42
C ARG A 512 6.48 6.26 -26.02
N PHE A 513 7.52 6.30 -25.19
CA PHE A 513 8.17 7.54 -24.80
C PHE A 513 8.62 8.35 -26.02
N HIS A 514 9.24 7.69 -27.01
CA HIS A 514 9.68 8.32 -28.26
C HIS A 514 8.55 8.65 -29.24
N SER A 515 7.34 8.13 -29.00
CA SER A 515 6.15 8.38 -29.82
C SER A 515 5.19 9.38 -29.17
N ARG A 516 5.58 10.00 -28.05
CA ARG A 516 4.74 11.01 -27.39
C ARG A 516 4.59 12.22 -28.31
N PRO A 517 3.39 12.79 -28.43
CA PRO A 517 3.25 14.12 -29.03
C PRO A 517 3.98 15.14 -28.15
N ASP A 518 4.74 16.03 -28.79
CA ASP A 518 5.45 17.14 -28.15
C ASP A 518 4.51 18.07 -27.36
#